data_AF-A0A401TDP5-F1
#
_entry.id   AF-A0A401TDP5-F1
#
_cell.length_a   1.000
_cell.length_b   1.000
_cell.length_c   1.000
_cell.angle_alpha   90.00
_cell.angle_beta   90.00
_cell.angle_gamma   90.00
#
_symmetry.space_group_name_H-M   'P 1'
#
loop_
_entity.id
_entity.type
_entity.pdbx_description
1 polymer ?
#
loop_
_entity_poly.entity_id
_entity_poly.type
_entity_poly.pdbx_seq_one_letter_code
_entity_poly.pdbx_strand_id
1 'polypeptide(L)'
;MLPYGCLSIGDCVGLIEAVRSSHTIMQIQCKGGLKGALQFNSHTLHQWLKDKNKGEAYDAAIDLFTHSCAGYCVATFILGIGDRHNSNIMVKDDGQ
;
A
#
# COMPACT_ATOMS: atom_id res chain seq x y z
N MET A 1 9.78 3.45 4.97
CA MET A 1 9.38 4.53 4.04
C MET A 1 9.90 4.21 2.64
N LEU A 2 9.14 4.49 1.57
CA LEU A 2 9.55 4.23 0.19
C LEU A 2 9.32 5.47 -0.69
N PRO A 3 10.27 6.42 -0.74
CA PRO A 3 10.18 7.59 -1.60
C PRO A 3 10.57 7.22 -3.04
N TYR A 4 9.61 6.74 -3.83
CA TYR A 4 9.83 6.41 -5.25
C TYR A 4 10.11 7.67 -6.09
N GLY A 5 10.89 7.52 -7.16
CA GLY A 5 11.26 8.62 -8.04
C GLY A 5 10.07 9.23 -8.80
N CYS A 6 9.98 10.55 -8.80
CA CYS A 6 9.06 11.33 -9.62
C CYS A 6 9.82 12.50 -10.25
N LEU A 7 9.87 12.57 -11.58
CA LEU A 7 10.68 13.56 -12.31
C LEU A 7 9.86 14.24 -13.41
N SER A 8 9.82 15.57 -13.40
CA SER A 8 9.29 16.35 -14.52
C SER A 8 10.32 16.43 -15.65
N ILE A 9 9.88 16.20 -16.89
CA ILE A 9 10.73 16.24 -18.08
C ILE A 9 10.28 17.30 -19.10
N GLY A 10 9.20 18.05 -18.82
CA GLY A 10 8.66 19.07 -19.70
C GLY A 10 7.28 19.58 -19.27
N ASP A 11 6.59 20.29 -20.17
CA ASP A 11 5.24 20.81 -19.92
C ASP A 11 4.22 19.66 -19.81
N CYS A 12 3.62 19.53 -18.63
CA CYS A 12 2.66 18.48 -18.29
C CYS A 12 3.13 17.05 -18.61
N VAL A 13 4.45 16.80 -18.63
CA VAL A 13 5.03 15.49 -18.92
C VAL A 13 6.13 15.13 -17.92
N GLY A 14 6.18 13.86 -17.51
CA GLY A 14 7.08 13.37 -16.48
C GLY A 14 7.21 11.85 -16.47
N LEU A 15 8.03 11.36 -15.54
CA LEU A 15 8.27 9.95 -15.28
C LEU A 15 8.02 9.63 -13.81
N ILE A 16 7.43 8.47 -13.54
CA ILE A 16 7.21 7.93 -12.19
C ILE A 16 7.81 6.54 -12.12
N GLU A 17 8.57 6.26 -11.07
CA GLU A 17 9.15 4.94 -10.82
C GLU A 17 8.08 3.93 -10.44
N ALA A 18 8.04 2.80 -11.16
CA ALA A 18 7.14 1.70 -10.85
C ALA A 18 7.71 0.82 -9.72
N VAL A 19 7.08 0.87 -8.56
CA VAL A 19 7.42 0.01 -7.41
C VAL A 19 6.89 -1.41 -7.67
N ARG A 20 7.80 -2.36 -7.89
CA ARG A 20 7.44 -3.76 -8.16
C ARG A 20 6.79 -4.43 -6.96
N SER A 21 5.97 -5.45 -7.24
CA SER A 21 5.27 -6.26 -6.22
C SER A 21 4.47 -5.43 -5.22
N SER A 22 3.83 -4.36 -5.71
CA SER A 22 2.98 -3.48 -4.93
C SER A 22 1.56 -3.47 -5.46
N HIS A 23 0.59 -3.28 -4.57
CA HIS A 23 -0.82 -3.25 -4.90
C HIS A 23 -1.51 -2.14 -4.12
N THR A 24 -2.51 -1.49 -4.72
CA THR A 24 -3.37 -0.58 -3.97
C THR A 24 -4.22 -1.36 -2.96
N ILE A 25 -4.58 -0.73 -1.85
CA ILE A 25 -5.50 -1.35 -0.87
C ILE A 25 -6.82 -1.75 -1.55
N MET A 26 -7.30 -0.95 -2.50
CA MET A 26 -8.49 -1.23 -3.30
C MET A 26 -8.32 -2.52 -4.12
N GLN A 27 -7.18 -2.71 -4.78
CA GLN A 27 -6.91 -3.95 -5.53
C GLN A 27 -6.91 -5.16 -4.59
N ILE A 28 -6.37 -5.03 -3.38
CA ILE A 28 -6.34 -6.12 -2.40
C ILE A 28 -7.75 -6.46 -1.93
N GLN A 29 -8.57 -5.45 -1.60
CA GLN A 29 -9.96 -5.65 -1.14
C GLN A 29 -10.86 -6.24 -2.25
N CYS A 30 -10.67 -5.82 -3.49
CA CYS A 30 -11.46 -6.28 -4.64
C CYS A 30 -11.05 -7.64 -5.21
N LYS A 31 -10.00 -8.30 -4.68
CA LYS A 31 -9.57 -9.64 -5.15
C LYS A 31 -10.65 -10.73 -5.00
N GLY A 32 -11.70 -10.50 -4.21
CA GLY A 32 -12.88 -11.39 -4.10
C GLY A 32 -13.91 -11.28 -5.23
N GLY A 33 -13.64 -10.53 -6.32
CA GLY A 33 -14.59 -10.31 -7.41
C GLY A 33 -15.83 -9.52 -6.97
N LEU A 34 -16.99 -9.76 -7.60
CA LEU A 34 -18.26 -9.08 -7.30
C LEU A 34 -18.68 -9.20 -5.82
N LYS A 35 -18.31 -10.30 -5.15
CA LYS A 35 -18.55 -10.52 -3.71
C LYS A 35 -17.59 -9.75 -2.81
N GLY A 36 -16.33 -9.58 -3.22
CA GLY A 36 -15.32 -8.79 -2.49
C GLY A 36 -15.58 -7.28 -2.56
N ALA A 37 -16.11 -6.78 -3.68
CA ALA A 37 -16.50 -5.37 -3.83
C ALA A 37 -17.69 -4.97 -2.95
N LEU A 38 -18.58 -5.92 -2.62
CA LEU A 38 -19.76 -5.70 -1.77
C LEU A 38 -19.48 -5.92 -0.28
N GLN A 39 -18.36 -6.58 0.06
CA GLN A 39 -17.93 -6.81 1.43
C GLN A 39 -16.57 -6.15 1.66
N PHE A 40 -16.59 -4.86 2.05
CA PHE A 40 -15.42 -4.18 2.62
C PHE A 40 -15.07 -4.82 3.96
N ASN A 41 -14.42 -5.97 3.91
CA ASN A 41 -13.98 -6.68 5.10
C ASN A 41 -12.62 -6.11 5.52
N SER A 42 -12.54 -5.59 6.74
CA SER A 42 -11.31 -5.07 7.33
C SER A 42 -10.20 -6.13 7.41
N HIS A 43 -10.56 -7.42 7.41
CA HIS A 43 -9.61 -8.53 7.53
C HIS A 43 -8.89 -8.87 6.22
N THR A 44 -9.34 -8.36 5.07
CA THR A 44 -8.80 -8.77 3.76
C THR A 44 -7.33 -8.39 3.58
N LEU A 45 -6.91 -7.21 4.05
CA LEU A 45 -5.51 -6.78 3.97
C LEU A 45 -4.60 -7.66 4.83
N HIS A 46 -5.02 -7.94 6.06
CA HIS A 46 -4.30 -8.81 6.98
C HIS A 46 -4.17 -10.24 6.42
N GLN A 47 -5.26 -10.79 5.87
CA GLN A 47 -5.22 -12.11 5.23
C GLN A 47 -4.31 -12.11 4.01
N TRP A 48 -4.36 -11.06 3.18
CA TRP A 48 -3.49 -10.93 2.02
C TRP A 48 -2.00 -10.91 2.39
N LEU A 49 -1.61 -10.18 3.45
CA LEU A 49 -0.23 -10.19 3.96
C LEU A 49 0.18 -11.57 4.49
N LYS A 50 -0.73 -12.26 5.17
CA LYS A 50 -0.52 -13.63 5.67
C LYS A 50 -0.35 -14.65 4.55
N ASP A 51 -1.08 -14.49 3.46
CA ASP A 51 -0.97 -15.39 2.30
C ASP A 51 0.36 -15.17 1.55
N LYS A 52 0.84 -13.92 1.51
CA LYS A 52 2.12 -13.54 0.89
C LYS A 52 3.34 -13.92 1.71
N ASN A 53 3.24 -13.84 3.04
CA ASN A 53 4.33 -14.07 3.97
C ASN A 53 3.95 -15.21 4.92
N LYS A 54 4.48 -16.40 4.67
CA LYS A 54 4.16 -17.62 5.44
C LYS A 54 5.23 -17.91 6.49
N GLY A 55 4.82 -18.50 7.61
CA GLY A 55 5.73 -18.86 8.69
C GLY A 55 6.35 -17.63 9.35
N GLU A 56 7.64 -17.71 9.68
CA GLU A 56 8.38 -16.65 10.39
C GLU A 56 8.48 -15.32 9.60
N ALA A 57 8.30 -15.35 8.27
CA ALA A 57 8.28 -14.14 7.45
C ALA A 57 7.06 -13.24 7.70
N TYR A 58 5.98 -13.80 8.27
CA TYR A 58 4.76 -13.06 8.55
C TYR A 58 4.99 -11.96 9.58
N ASP A 59 5.67 -12.27 10.69
CA ASP A 59 5.91 -11.33 11.77
C ASP A 59 6.79 -10.16 11.31
N ALA A 60 7.80 -10.45 10.48
CA ALA A 60 8.64 -9.43 9.84
C ALA A 60 7.83 -8.51 8.91
N ALA A 61 6.89 -9.06 8.14
CA ALA A 61 6.03 -8.28 7.25
C ALA A 61 5.06 -7.36 8.02
N ILE A 62 4.51 -7.85 9.15
CA ILE A 62 3.67 -7.03 10.03
C ILE A 62 4.48 -5.92 10.71
N ASP A 63 5.70 -6.21 11.15
CA ASP A 63 6.59 -5.20 11.72
C ASP A 63 6.94 -4.12 10.69
N LEU A 64 7.25 -4.53 9.45
CA LEU A 64 7.53 -3.60 8.35
C LEU A 64 6.32 -2.73 8.00
N PHE A 65 5.12 -3.32 7.94
CA PHE A 65 3.86 -2.59 7.74
C PHE A 65 3.63 -1.56 8.85
N THR A 66 3.90 -1.94 10.10
CA THR A 66 3.69 -1.08 11.26
C THR A 66 4.62 0.13 11.20
N HIS A 67 5.90 -0.09 10.92
CA HIS A 67 6.90 0.97 10.78
C HIS A 67 6.63 1.88 9.57
N SER A 68 6.24 1.32 8.42
CA SER A 68 5.93 2.11 7.23
C SER A 68 4.66 2.94 7.43
N CYS A 69 3.61 2.34 7.99
CA CYS A 69 2.35 3.00 8.30
C CYS A 69 2.58 4.17 9.28
N ALA A 70 3.33 3.95 10.37
CA ALA A 70 3.67 5.01 11.31
C ALA A 70 4.41 6.18 10.62
N GLY A 71 5.40 5.87 9.76
CA GLY A 71 6.14 6.88 9.00
C GLY A 71 5.23 7.71 8.07
N TYR A 72 4.34 7.06 7.31
CA TYR A 72 3.43 7.77 6.40
C TYR A 72 2.29 8.49 7.14
N CYS A 73 1.82 8.00 8.28
CA CYS A 73 0.83 8.70 9.10
C CYS A 73 1.39 10.04 9.59
N VAL A 74 2.63 10.03 10.11
CA VAL A 74 3.30 11.25 10.55
C VAL A 74 3.61 12.17 9.37
N ALA A 75 4.12 11.63 8.26
CA ALA A 75 4.47 12.43 7.09
C ALA A 75 3.24 13.11 6.46
N THR A 76 2.13 12.39 6.28
CA THR A 76 0.91 12.95 5.69
C THR A 76 0.25 13.98 6.60
N PHE A 77 0.28 13.78 7.93
CA PHE A 77 -0.18 14.76 8.89
C PHE A 77 0.63 16.06 8.84
N ILE A 78 1.97 15.97 8.94
CA ILE A 78 2.86 17.14 8.96
C ILE A 78 2.77 17.93 7.65
N LEU A 79 2.72 17.24 6.51
CA LEU A 79 2.68 17.88 5.19
C LEU A 79 1.26 18.29 4.75
N GLY A 80 0.23 17.92 5.51
CA GLY A 80 -1.17 18.23 5.16
C GLY A 80 -1.68 17.51 3.91
N ILE A 81 -1.21 16.28 3.65
CA ILE A 81 -1.60 15.50 2.46
C ILE A 81 -2.99 14.90 2.69
N GLY A 82 -4.02 15.56 2.15
CA GLY A 82 -5.41 15.12 2.18
C GLY A 82 -5.78 14.12 1.07
N ASP A 83 -7.09 13.89 0.90
CA ASP A 83 -7.66 13.01 -0.13
C ASP A 83 -7.02 11.62 -0.15
N ARG A 84 -6.95 10.95 1.02
CA ARG A 84 -6.37 9.61 1.18
C ARG A 84 -7.48 8.57 1.16
N HIS A 85 -7.37 7.61 0.25
CA HIS A 85 -8.36 6.54 0.06
C HIS A 85 -7.70 5.29 -0.53
N ASN A 86 -8.40 4.15 -0.49
CA ASN A 86 -7.79 2.84 -0.76
C ASN A 86 -7.15 2.66 -2.15
N SER A 87 -7.48 3.50 -3.13
CA SER A 87 -6.85 3.48 -4.46
C SER A 87 -5.56 4.29 -4.59
N ASN A 88 -5.21 5.15 -3.62
CA ASN A 88 -3.96 5.93 -3.63
C ASN A 88 -2.99 5.60 -2.48
N ILE A 89 -3.31 4.57 -1.69
CA ILE A 89 -2.43 3.93 -0.73
C ILE A 89 -2.07 2.55 -1.27
N MET A 90 -0.78 2.24 -1.28
CA MET A 90 -0.25 0.97 -1.78
C MET A 90 0.53 0.25 -0.68
N VAL A 91 0.56 -1.08 -0.78
CA VAL A 91 1.33 -1.97 0.09
C VAL A 91 2.12 -2.94 -0.78
N LYS A 92 3.38 -3.18 -0.42
CA LYS A 92 4.23 -4.19 -1.06
C LYS A 92 3.98 -5.59 -0.51
N ASP A 93 4.32 -6.60 -1.30
CA ASP A 93 4.21 -8.01 -0.89
C ASP A 93 4.95 -8.32 0.42
N ASP A 94 6.03 -7.58 0.74
CA ASP A 94 6.83 -7.72 1.97
C ASP A 94 6.24 -6.99 3.19
N GLY A 95 5.11 -6.30 3.03
CA GLY A 95 4.45 -5.58 4.12
C GLY A 95 4.67 -4.08 4.12
N GLN A 96 5.62 -3.55 3.34
CA GLN A 96 5.91 -2.11 3.35
C GLN A 96 4.79 -1.24 2.77
#